data_AF-A0A7C9AYY4-F1
#
_entry.id   AF-A0A7C9AYY4-F1
#
_cell.length_a   1.000
_cell.length_b   1.000
_cell.length_c   1.000
_cell.angle_alpha   90.00
_cell.angle_beta   90.00
_cell.angle_gamma   90.00
#
_symmetry.space_group_name_H-M   'P 1'
#
loop_
_entity.id
_entity.type
_entity.pdbx_description
1 polymer ?
#
loop_
_entity_poly.entity_id
_entity_poly.type
_entity_poly.pdbx_seq_one_letter_code
_entity_poly.pdbx_strand_id
1 'polypeptide(L)'
;PLISNPKLDTFYYVELVGISVGGTRVPGITGELFKIDRTGNGGVIVDSGTSVTRLTRPAYMALRDAFRVGASGLKSAPGFSLFDTCFDLSGKTEVRVPTVVMHFSGADVSLPANNYMIPVDTSGRF
;
A
#
# COMPACT_ATOMS: atom_id res chain seq x y z
N PRO A 1 16.69 -7.12 3.58
CA PRO A 1 17.51 -7.08 4.83
C PRO A 1 16.87 -6.15 5.87
N LEU A 2 17.03 -6.43 7.16
CA LEU A 2 16.62 -5.48 8.21
C LEU A 2 17.65 -4.35 8.32
N ILE A 3 17.18 -3.13 8.60
CA ILE A 3 18.04 -1.96 8.83
C ILE A 3 17.86 -1.46 10.27
N SER A 4 18.81 -0.67 10.77
CA SER A 4 18.76 -0.12 12.13
C SER A 4 18.38 1.36 12.10
N ASN A 5 17.55 1.79 13.03
CA ASN A 5 17.25 3.20 13.25
C ASN A 5 18.05 3.69 14.48
N PRO A 6 18.84 4.77 14.37
CA PRO A 6 19.71 5.25 15.45
C PRO A 6 18.94 5.85 16.64
N LYS A 7 17.64 6.15 16.48
CA LYS A 7 16.78 6.74 17.51
C LYS A 7 15.83 5.73 18.15
N LEU A 8 15.35 4.74 17.39
CA LEU A 8 14.36 3.74 17.83
C LEU A 8 14.76 2.35 17.33
N ASP A 9 15.52 1.61 18.11
CA ASP A 9 16.11 0.31 17.72
C ASP A 9 15.20 -0.90 18.01
N THR A 10 13.98 -0.68 18.51
CA THR A 10 13.06 -1.74 18.93
C THR A 10 12.17 -2.28 17.82
N PHE A 11 12.03 -1.58 16.69
CA PHE A 11 11.18 -2.01 15.58
C PHE A 11 11.97 -2.75 14.49
N TYR A 12 11.27 -3.61 13.76
CA TYR A 12 11.81 -4.27 12.57
C TYR A 12 11.74 -3.33 11.37
N TYR A 13 12.80 -2.56 11.13
CA TYR A 13 12.87 -1.69 9.97
C TYR A 13 13.29 -2.45 8.72
N VAL A 14 12.62 -2.12 7.61
CA VAL A 14 12.89 -2.66 6.27
C VAL A 14 13.05 -1.52 5.27
N GLU A 15 13.83 -1.75 4.22
CA GLU A 15 14.04 -0.76 3.16
C GLU A 15 13.06 -0.98 2.01
N LEU A 16 11.97 -0.20 1.96
CA LEU A 16 11.05 -0.15 0.82
C LEU A 16 11.60 0.82 -0.23
N VAL A 17 11.90 0.31 -1.43
CA VAL A 17 12.52 1.10 -2.50
C VAL A 17 11.53 1.57 -3.56
N GLY A 18 10.33 0.98 -3.61
CA GLY A 18 9.25 1.38 -4.51
C GLY A 18 8.01 0.51 -4.39
N ILE A 19 6.96 0.86 -5.13
CA ILE A 19 5.73 0.06 -5.25
C ILE A 19 5.36 0.01 -6.73
N SER A 20 4.88 -1.15 -7.21
CA SER A 20 4.29 -1.30 -8.54
C SER A 20 2.80 -1.60 -8.45
N VAL A 21 2.05 -1.07 -9.43
CA VAL A 21 0.62 -1.30 -9.62
C VAL A 21 0.41 -1.79 -11.05
N GLY A 22 -0.29 -2.92 -11.22
CA GLY A 22 -0.55 -3.50 -12.55
C GLY A 22 0.73 -3.81 -13.34
N GLY A 23 1.80 -4.23 -12.65
CA GLY A 23 3.11 -4.50 -13.26
C GLY A 23 3.95 -3.26 -13.60
N THR A 24 3.45 -2.05 -13.32
CA THR A 24 4.17 -0.80 -13.59
C THR A 24 4.60 -0.12 -12.30
N ARG A 25 5.86 0.31 -12.22
CA ARG A 25 6.40 1.03 -11.07
C ARG A 25 5.72 2.39 -10.94
N VAL A 26 5.19 2.68 -9.75
CA VAL A 26 4.46 3.93 -9.48
C VAL A 26 5.44 5.10 -9.44
N PRO A 27 5.29 6.12 -10.30
CA PRO A 27 6.13 7.31 -10.27
C PRO A 27 6.02 8.04 -8.92
N GLY A 28 7.15 8.57 -8.44
CA GLY A 28 7.22 9.32 -7.18
C GLY A 28 7.37 8.46 -5.91
N ILE A 29 7.16 7.15 -5.98
CA ILE A 29 7.45 6.24 -4.85
C ILE A 29 8.87 5.70 -5.01
N THR A 30 9.82 6.30 -4.30
CA THR A 30 11.24 5.92 -4.29
C THR A 30 11.73 5.67 -2.88
N GLY A 31 12.83 4.93 -2.72
CA GLY A 31 13.42 4.64 -1.41
C GLY A 31 13.77 5.88 -0.59
N GLU A 32 14.12 6.98 -1.25
CA GLU A 32 14.43 8.25 -0.57
C GLU A 32 13.22 8.79 0.21
N LEU A 33 12.00 8.53 -0.25
CA LEU A 33 10.77 8.95 0.43
C LEU A 33 10.57 8.26 1.79
N PHE A 34 11.25 7.13 2.01
CA PHE A 34 11.14 6.32 3.22
C PHE A 34 12.44 6.22 4.01
N LYS A 35 13.49 6.93 3.58
CA LYS A 35 14.82 6.80 4.17
C LYS A 35 14.83 7.25 5.62
N ILE A 36 15.62 6.55 6.43
CA ILE A 36 15.90 6.98 7.80
C ILE A 36 16.96 8.08 7.74
N ASP A 37 16.65 9.26 8.26
CA ASP A 37 17.60 10.36 8.35
C ASP A 37 18.63 10.15 9.48
N ARG A 38 19.64 11.02 9.54
CA ARG A 38 20.72 10.93 10.57
C ARG A 38 20.21 11.07 12.01
N THR A 39 19.02 11.62 12.20
CA THR A 39 18.37 11.80 13.50
C THR A 39 17.35 10.70 13.80
N GLY A 40 17.21 9.69 12.91
CA GLY A 40 16.32 8.55 13.08
C GLY A 40 14.87 8.81 12.71
N ASN A 41 14.54 9.88 11.98
CA ASN A 41 13.18 10.05 11.44
C ASN A 41 13.01 9.33 10.10
N GLY A 42 11.78 8.92 9.79
CA GLY A 42 11.47 8.14 8.59
C GLY A 42 11.61 6.64 8.84
N GLY A 43 11.85 5.89 7.77
CA GLY A 43 11.87 4.43 7.77
C GLY A 43 10.52 3.79 7.47
N VAL A 44 10.57 2.48 7.17
CA VAL A 44 9.40 1.59 7.10
C VAL A 44 9.60 0.51 8.13
N ILE A 45 8.55 0.21 8.90
CA ILE A 45 8.55 -0.87 9.88
C ILE A 45 7.57 -1.96 9.46
N VAL A 46 7.84 -3.17 9.91
CA VAL A 46 6.83 -4.25 9.94
C VAL A 46 6.18 -4.23 11.32
N ASP A 47 4.87 -4.03 11.36
CA ASP A 47 4.10 -3.89 12.60
C ASP A 47 2.83 -4.75 12.55
N SER A 48 2.75 -5.74 13.44
CA SER A 48 1.56 -6.58 13.61
C SER A 48 0.47 -5.91 14.46
N GLY A 49 0.77 -4.78 15.11
CA GLY A 49 -0.16 -4.03 15.94
C GLY A 49 -1.08 -3.08 15.17
N THR A 50 -0.79 -2.82 13.88
CA THR A 50 -1.60 -1.95 13.02
C THR A 50 -2.38 -2.75 11.99
N SER A 51 -3.72 -2.58 11.94
CA SER A 51 -4.59 -3.36 11.06
C SER A 51 -4.40 -3.11 9.55
N VAL A 52 -3.94 -1.91 9.17
CA VAL A 52 -3.76 -1.51 7.76
C VAL A 52 -2.42 -0.82 7.55
N THR A 53 -1.80 -1.03 6.39
CA THR A 53 -0.56 -0.35 6.04
C THR A 53 -0.76 1.16 6.00
N ARG A 54 0.14 1.91 6.66
CA ARG A 54 0.20 3.37 6.60
C ARG A 54 1.41 3.79 5.79
N LEU A 55 1.19 4.72 4.85
CA LEU A 55 2.23 5.30 4.02
C LEU A 55 2.37 6.80 4.32
N THR A 56 3.53 7.37 4.00
CA THR A 56 3.68 8.82 3.92
C THR A 56 2.63 9.38 2.95
N ARG A 57 2.09 10.58 3.23
CA ARG A 57 1.03 11.17 2.40
C ARG A 57 1.38 11.18 0.88
N PRO A 58 2.60 11.55 0.46
CA PRO A 58 2.96 11.50 -0.97
C PRO A 58 2.91 10.08 -1.55
N ALA A 59 3.43 9.08 -0.83
CA ALA A 59 3.40 7.69 -1.27
C ALA A 59 1.97 7.15 -1.36
N TYR A 60 1.14 7.45 -0.37
CA TYR A 60 -0.27 7.07 -0.36
C TYR A 60 -1.01 7.63 -1.58
N MET A 61 -0.87 8.94 -1.84
CA MET A 61 -1.54 9.59 -2.97
C MET A 61 -1.11 8.98 -4.30
N ALA A 62 0.20 8.78 -4.50
CA ALA A 62 0.72 8.18 -5.73
C ALA A 62 0.21 6.74 -5.94
N LEU A 63 0.23 5.92 -4.88
CA LEU A 63 -0.28 4.55 -4.92
C LEU A 63 -1.79 4.52 -5.22
N ARG A 64 -2.57 5.32 -4.49
CA ARG A 64 -4.02 5.44 -4.65
C ARG A 64 -4.40 5.84 -6.06
N ASP A 65 -3.74 6.86 -6.61
CA ASP A 65 -4.08 7.39 -7.92
C ASP A 65 -3.71 6.39 -9.02
N ALA A 66 -2.54 5.73 -8.93
CA ALA A 66 -2.16 4.65 -9.84
C ALA A 66 -3.15 3.47 -9.76
N PHE A 67 -3.57 3.09 -8.55
CA PHE A 67 -4.55 2.03 -8.35
C PHE A 67 -5.91 2.37 -8.98
N ARG A 68 -6.42 3.58 -8.75
CA ARG A 68 -7.68 4.07 -9.34
C ARG A 68 -7.65 4.07 -10.86
N VAL A 69 -6.52 4.46 -11.47
CA VAL A 69 -6.35 4.39 -12.93
C VAL A 69 -6.43 2.95 -13.42
N GLY A 70 -5.70 2.03 -12.80
CA GLY A 70 -5.73 0.61 -13.15
C GLY A 70 -7.08 -0.07 -12.87
N ALA A 71 -7.83 0.43 -11.89
CA ALA A 71 -9.14 -0.06 -11.49
C ALA A 71 -10.31 0.73 -12.11
N SER A 72 -10.07 1.53 -13.15
CA SER A 72 -11.07 2.42 -13.76
C SER A 72 -12.32 1.72 -14.31
N GLY A 73 -12.25 0.40 -14.57
CA GLY A 73 -13.39 -0.42 -14.95
C GLY A 73 -14.31 -0.85 -13.79
N LEU A 74 -13.92 -0.58 -12.55
CA LEU A 74 -14.73 -0.89 -11.37
C LEU A 74 -15.64 0.29 -11.02
N LYS A 75 -16.84 -0.03 -10.53
CA LYS A 75 -17.79 1.00 -10.08
C LYS A 75 -17.32 1.58 -8.76
N SER A 76 -17.06 2.88 -8.71
CA SER A 76 -16.73 3.56 -7.45
C SER A 76 -17.91 3.55 -6.47
N ALA A 77 -17.58 3.45 -5.18
CA ALA A 77 -18.50 3.66 -4.07
C ALA A 77 -18.05 4.88 -3.24
N PRO A 78 -18.91 5.43 -2.36
CA PRO A 78 -18.49 6.45 -1.40
C PRO A 78 -17.30 5.97 -0.54
N GLY A 79 -16.61 6.87 0.15
CA GLY A 79 -15.57 6.49 1.14
C GLY A 79 -16.17 5.92 2.44
N PHE A 80 -15.48 4.99 3.09
CA PHE A 80 -15.91 4.34 4.33
C PHE A 80 -14.86 4.47 5.42
N SER A 81 -15.21 5.08 6.55
CA SER A 81 -14.28 5.29 7.67
C SER A 81 -12.98 5.95 7.21
N LEU A 82 -11.83 5.29 7.36
CA LEU A 82 -10.51 5.76 6.90
C LEU A 82 -10.22 5.51 5.41
N PHE A 83 -11.06 4.76 4.70
CA PHE A 83 -10.85 4.40 3.30
C PHE A 83 -11.48 5.43 2.36
N ASP A 84 -10.67 6.06 1.52
CA ASP A 84 -11.12 7.07 0.55
C ASP A 84 -11.35 6.51 -0.86
N THR A 85 -11.03 5.23 -1.07
CA THR A 85 -11.10 4.55 -2.36
C THR A 85 -11.83 3.24 -2.15
N CYS A 86 -13.13 3.26 -2.46
CA CYS A 86 -13.99 2.10 -2.36
C CYS A 86 -14.66 1.80 -3.69
N PHE A 87 -15.02 0.54 -3.89
CA PHE A 87 -15.71 0.05 -5.08
C PHE A 87 -16.97 -0.73 -4.68
N ASP A 88 -18.01 -0.57 -5.49
CA ASP A 88 -19.22 -1.38 -5.43
C ASP A 88 -19.02 -2.61 -6.33
N LEU A 89 -18.77 -3.75 -5.69
CA LEU A 89 -18.58 -5.05 -6.33
C LEU A 89 -19.82 -5.94 -6.18
N SER A 90 -20.98 -5.37 -5.80
CA SER A 90 -22.22 -6.11 -5.65
C SER A 90 -22.59 -6.85 -6.95
N GLY A 91 -23.06 -8.09 -6.81
CA GLY A 91 -23.44 -8.94 -7.94
C GLY A 91 -22.27 -9.47 -8.79
N LYS A 92 -21.00 -9.26 -8.37
CA LYS A 92 -19.84 -9.85 -9.02
C LYS A 92 -19.42 -11.14 -8.29
N THR A 93 -19.18 -12.21 -9.04
CA THR A 93 -18.61 -13.47 -8.53
C THR A 93 -17.09 -13.51 -8.64
N GLU A 94 -16.53 -12.76 -9.61
CA GLU A 94 -15.09 -12.59 -9.82
C GLU A 94 -14.82 -11.13 -10.21
N VAL A 95 -13.74 -10.57 -9.66
CA VAL A 95 -13.31 -9.21 -9.96
C VAL A 95 -11.80 -9.22 -10.20
N ARG A 96 -11.37 -8.58 -11.28
CA ARG A 96 -9.95 -8.33 -11.56
C ARG A 96 -9.58 -6.95 -11.05
N VAL A 97 -8.52 -6.88 -10.27
CA VAL A 97 -7.97 -5.64 -9.72
C VAL A 97 -6.49 -5.54 -10.11
N PRO A 98 -5.91 -4.33 -10.18
CA PRO A 98 -4.48 -4.18 -10.42
C PRO A 98 -3.67 -4.94 -9.38
N THR A 99 -2.63 -5.68 -9.81
CA THR A 99 -1.68 -6.33 -8.90
C THR A 99 -0.89 -5.25 -8.15
N VAL A 100 -0.60 -5.47 -6.87
CA VAL A 100 0.28 -4.59 -6.09
C VAL A 100 1.53 -5.36 -5.68
N VAL A 101 2.70 -4.78 -5.94
CA VAL A 101 4.00 -5.33 -5.53
C VAL A 101 4.74 -4.30 -4.70
N MET A 102 5.16 -4.68 -3.50
CA MET A 102 6.08 -3.87 -2.69
C MET A 102 7.51 -4.31 -2.99
N HIS A 103 8.32 -3.36 -3.45
CA HIS A 103 9.73 -3.60 -3.77
C HIS A 103 10.56 -3.24 -2.55
N PHE A 104 11.09 -4.25 -1.87
CA PHE A 104 12.06 -4.07 -0.81
C PHE A 104 13.47 -4.25 -1.36
N SER A 105 14.45 -3.69 -0.67
CA SER A 105 15.86 -3.92 -0.97
C SER A 105 16.17 -5.42 -0.90
N GLY A 106 16.44 -6.02 -2.07
CA GLY A 106 16.75 -7.44 -2.23
C GLY A 106 15.55 -8.39 -2.31
N ALA A 107 14.30 -7.91 -2.30
CA ALA A 107 13.12 -8.78 -2.45
C ALA A 107 11.89 -8.03 -2.98
N ASP A 108 11.12 -8.71 -3.82
CA ASP A 108 9.81 -8.23 -4.26
C ASP A 108 8.70 -9.04 -3.59
N VAL A 109 7.74 -8.34 -3.00
CA VAL A 109 6.59 -8.96 -2.34
C VAL A 109 5.33 -8.61 -3.13
N SER A 110 4.88 -9.57 -3.94
CA SER A 110 3.59 -9.51 -4.60
C SER A 110 2.48 -9.76 -3.59
N LEU A 111 1.57 -8.80 -3.45
CA LEU A 111 0.45 -8.91 -2.52
C LEU A 111 -0.73 -9.62 -3.19
N PRO A 112 -1.27 -10.68 -2.58
CA PRO A 112 -2.60 -11.19 -2.88
C PRO A 112 -3.67 -10.08 -2.79
N ALA A 113 -4.69 -10.13 -3.65
CA ALA A 113 -5.73 -9.11 -3.71
C ALA A 113 -6.48 -8.91 -2.38
N ASN A 114 -6.69 -9.99 -1.62
CA ASN A 114 -7.31 -9.94 -0.29
C ASN A 114 -6.47 -9.22 0.77
N ASN A 115 -5.20 -8.87 0.49
CA ASN A 115 -4.40 -8.03 1.37
C ASN A 115 -4.64 -6.53 1.18
N TYR A 116 -5.23 -6.09 0.06
CA TYR A 116 -5.48 -4.68 -0.23
C TYR A 116 -6.89 -4.35 -0.73
N MET A 117 -7.73 -5.35 -0.98
CA MET A 117 -9.17 -5.23 -1.20
C MET A 117 -9.89 -5.88 -0.03
N ILE A 118 -10.57 -5.09 0.81
CA ILE A 118 -11.18 -5.57 2.04
C ILE A 118 -12.69 -5.28 2.01
N PRO A 119 -13.56 -6.24 2.36
CA PRO A 119 -14.98 -5.95 2.47
C PRO A 119 -15.21 -5.00 3.65
N VAL A 120 -15.90 -3.88 3.41
CA VAL A 120 -16.23 -2.91 4.46
C VAL A 120 -17.67 -3.04 4.98
N ASP A 121 -18.52 -3.75 4.23
CA ASP A 121 -19.88 -4.11 4.62
C ASP A 121 -20.33 -5.42 3.93
N THR A 122 -21.57 -5.85 4.21
CA THR A 122 -22.16 -7.06 3.60
C THR A 122 -22.84 -6.81 2.26
N SER A 123 -22.87 -5.56 1.79
CA SER A 123 -23.55 -5.16 0.55
C SER A 123 -22.66 -5.28 -0.69
N GLY A 124 -21.42 -5.75 -0.53
CA GLY A 124 -20.46 -5.90 -1.62
C GLY A 124 -19.59 -4.66 -1.85
N ARG A 125 -19.49 -3.78 -0.85
CA ARG A 125 -18.56 -2.66 -0.86
C ARG A 125 -17.18 -3.10 -0.36
N PHE A 126 -16.17 -2.76 -1.14
CA PHE A 126 -14.76 -3.01 -0.85
C PHE A 126 -13.97 -1.70 -0.86
#